data_AF-A0A7Z9M4D1-F1
#
_entry.id   AF-A0A7Z9M4D1-F1
#
_cell.length_a   1.000
_cell.length_b   1.000
_cell.length_c   1.000
_cell.angle_alpha   90.00
_cell.angle_beta   90.00
_cell.angle_gamma   90.00
#
_symmetry.space_group_name_H-M   'P 1'
#
loop_
_entity.id
_entity.type
_entity.pdbx_description
1 polymer ?
#
loop_
_entity_poly.entity_id
_entity_poly.type
_entity_poly.pdbx_seq_one_letter_code
_entity_poly.pdbx_strand_id
1 'polypeptide(L)'
;MKKLIILPFVILFLAQGCARFGNNEEATPPEFEYLIQELDSELDFDSEQRSSARASLGRGKDFHPDPAALWKLAAYLHENLTLEQKLLLLAPPSDFDLTILSEENDYHFKRLERFQRMDLYLRSILNDDQLEAYDALIEYKRTAIESLIDQINNGNIELIVFRFELMGIMEWFRVEMEILLTDDQKAILLENRDDEDRRWRRGRRGWGRFASDPEEIKKAMYNALGMTDDQITTLENIHEDFKTDLKTLREEYIDGSYTVDVYRSAVVTIISGNHDRRESVFTQTQKEIIEIHRALTRRFMKHTRWGNRG
;
A
#
# COMPACT_ATOMS: atom_id res chain seq x y z
N MET A 1 -3.95 29.92 -30.75
CA MET A 1 -2.81 29.01 -30.52
C MET A 1 -2.73 28.74 -29.02
N LYS A 2 -3.14 27.55 -28.55
CA LYS A 2 -3.01 27.17 -27.13
C LYS A 2 -1.67 26.44 -26.93
N LYS A 3 -0.90 26.80 -25.92
CA LYS A 3 0.23 25.95 -25.46
C LYS A 3 -0.38 24.80 -24.66
N LEU A 4 -0.04 23.57 -25.03
CA LEU A 4 -0.31 22.39 -24.21
C LEU A 4 0.68 22.40 -23.04
N ILE A 5 0.17 22.61 -21.82
CA ILE A 5 0.87 22.24 -20.60
C ILE A 5 0.38 20.83 -20.26
N ILE A 6 1.18 19.84 -20.62
CA ILE A 6 0.95 18.44 -20.23
C ILE A 6 1.64 18.27 -18.88
N LEU A 7 0.87 18.10 -17.81
CA LEU A 7 1.38 17.70 -16.51
C LEU A 7 1.19 16.18 -16.40
N PRO A 8 2.29 15.39 -16.28
CA PRO A 8 2.26 14.01 -16.75
C PRO A 8 1.83 13.00 -15.67
N PHE A 9 0.94 12.09 -16.05
CA PHE A 9 0.90 10.75 -15.49
C PHE A 9 0.97 9.73 -16.64
N VAL A 10 1.75 8.67 -16.42
CA VAL A 10 1.84 7.43 -17.23
C VAL A 10 2.71 7.50 -18.54
N ILE A 11 3.79 6.69 -18.50
CA ILE A 11 4.59 6.06 -19.60
C ILE A 11 5.94 6.68 -20.09
N LEU A 12 6.98 5.84 -19.93
CA LEU A 12 8.32 5.73 -20.58
C LEU A 12 9.37 6.86 -20.53
N PHE A 13 10.59 6.47 -20.15
CA PHE A 13 11.64 6.25 -21.17
C PHE A 13 12.70 5.21 -20.73
N LEU A 14 13.43 4.67 -21.71
CA LEU A 14 14.39 3.57 -21.58
C LEU A 14 15.81 4.05 -21.21
N ALA A 15 16.51 3.26 -20.39
CA ALA A 15 17.97 3.20 -20.37
C ALA A 15 18.43 1.73 -20.38
N GLN A 16 19.36 1.37 -21.27
CA GLN A 16 19.78 -0.03 -21.45
C GLN A 16 20.71 -0.48 -20.32
N GLY A 17 20.20 -1.29 -19.38
CA GLY A 17 21.03 -2.15 -18.55
C GLY A 17 21.23 -3.50 -19.25
N CYS A 18 22.47 -3.82 -19.66
CA CYS A 18 22.76 -5.11 -20.30
C CYS A 18 22.39 -6.28 -19.37
N ALA A 19 21.67 -7.27 -19.90
CA ALA A 19 21.28 -8.46 -19.16
C ALA A 19 22.52 -9.22 -18.65
N ARG A 20 22.78 -9.16 -17.35
CA ARG A 20 23.70 -10.09 -16.69
C ARG A 20 22.98 -11.43 -16.50
N PHE A 21 23.04 -12.26 -17.54
CA PHE A 21 22.79 -13.69 -17.43
C PHE A 21 23.84 -14.31 -16.49
N GLY A 22 23.54 -14.33 -15.19
CA GLY A 22 24.23 -15.14 -14.20
C GLY A 22 23.36 -16.35 -13.87
N ASN A 23 23.73 -17.53 -14.36
CA ASN A 23 23.07 -18.79 -14.02
C ASN A 23 23.45 -19.25 -12.61
N ASN A 24 23.08 -18.45 -11.60
CA ASN A 24 22.98 -18.89 -10.23
C ASN A 24 21.53 -19.32 -10.00
N GLU A 25 21.29 -20.57 -9.58
CA GLU A 25 19.98 -20.94 -9.06
C GLU A 25 19.71 -20.10 -7.81
N GLU A 26 18.77 -19.17 -7.90
CA GLU A 26 18.64 -18.14 -6.87
C GLU A 26 18.12 -18.77 -5.57
N ALA A 27 19.00 -18.77 -4.56
CA ALA A 27 18.74 -19.45 -3.29
C ALA A 27 17.42 -18.97 -2.69
N THR A 28 16.61 -19.90 -2.19
CA THR A 28 15.29 -19.56 -1.63
C THR A 28 15.47 -18.56 -0.49
N PRO A 29 14.79 -17.39 -0.53
CA PRO A 29 14.86 -16.43 0.57
C PRO A 29 14.52 -17.10 1.90
N PRO A 30 15.34 -16.99 2.96
CA PRO A 30 15.06 -17.62 4.25
C PRO A 30 13.72 -17.15 4.84
N GLU A 31 13.28 -15.93 4.50
CA GLU A 31 11.99 -15.37 4.88
C GLU A 31 10.78 -16.20 4.39
N PHE A 32 10.93 -16.96 3.29
CA PHE A 32 9.90 -17.91 2.86
C PHE A 32 9.83 -19.16 3.74
N GLU A 33 10.97 -19.64 4.27
CA GLU A 33 10.97 -20.79 5.18
C GLU A 33 10.50 -20.38 6.59
N TYR A 34 10.82 -19.16 7.05
CA TYR A 34 10.27 -18.62 8.30
C TYR A 34 8.74 -18.46 8.23
N LEU A 35 8.20 -17.94 7.11
CA LEU A 35 6.75 -17.90 6.88
C LEU A 35 6.12 -19.29 6.87
N ILE A 36 6.75 -20.29 6.24
CA ILE A 36 6.25 -21.67 6.25
C ILE A 36 6.29 -22.27 7.66
N GLN A 37 7.28 -21.94 8.49
CA GLN A 37 7.38 -22.40 9.88
C GLN A 37 6.34 -21.75 10.80
N GLU A 38 6.03 -20.46 10.61
CA GLU A 38 4.96 -19.76 11.32
C GLU A 38 3.58 -20.37 10.97
N LEU A 39 3.28 -20.53 9.68
CA LEU A 39 2.01 -21.12 9.21
C LEU A 39 1.83 -22.57 9.66
N ASP A 40 2.89 -23.38 9.58
CA ASP A 40 2.93 -24.77 10.06
C ASP A 40 2.65 -24.87 11.56
N SER A 41 3.20 -23.95 12.37
CA SER A 41 2.99 -23.89 13.81
C SER A 41 1.64 -23.29 14.23
N GLU A 42 0.98 -22.49 13.38
CA GLU A 42 -0.35 -21.91 13.65
C GLU A 42 -1.50 -22.80 13.17
N LEU A 43 -1.29 -23.57 12.10
CA LEU A 43 -2.35 -24.27 11.36
C LEU A 43 -2.23 -25.80 11.38
N ASP A 44 -1.21 -26.35 12.06
CA ASP A 44 -0.89 -27.78 12.15
C ASP A 44 -0.87 -28.45 10.76
N PHE A 45 0.02 -27.98 9.89
CA PHE A 45 0.12 -28.48 8.51
C PHE A 45 0.55 -29.95 8.47
N ASP A 46 -0.18 -30.76 7.69
CA ASP A 46 0.31 -32.07 7.29
C ASP A 46 1.53 -31.96 6.34
N SER A 47 2.19 -33.09 6.09
CA SER A 47 3.42 -33.13 5.30
C SER A 47 3.23 -32.78 3.82
N GLU A 48 2.04 -32.96 3.26
CA GLU A 48 1.68 -32.56 1.90
C GLU A 48 1.30 -31.08 1.83
N GLN A 49 0.51 -30.58 2.80
CA GLN A 49 0.19 -29.17 2.98
C GLN A 49 1.48 -28.33 3.08
N ARG A 50 2.39 -28.68 4.00
CA ARG A 50 3.67 -27.96 4.20
C ARG A 50 4.56 -28.00 2.95
N SER A 51 4.65 -29.16 2.29
CA SER A 51 5.48 -29.33 1.09
C SER A 51 4.96 -28.49 -0.08
N SER A 52 3.64 -28.52 -0.31
CA SER A 52 2.98 -27.82 -1.41
C SER A 52 2.89 -26.31 -1.18
N ALA A 53 2.72 -25.86 0.06
CA ALA A 53 2.85 -24.44 0.43
C ALA A 53 4.26 -23.92 0.12
N ARG A 54 5.32 -24.65 0.52
CA ARG A 54 6.71 -24.31 0.21
C ARG A 54 6.97 -24.30 -1.32
N ALA A 55 6.43 -25.27 -2.06
CA ALA A 55 6.54 -25.32 -3.52
C ALA A 55 5.83 -24.14 -4.23
N SER A 56 4.73 -23.64 -3.66
CA SER A 56 4.02 -22.45 -4.16
C SER A 56 4.86 -21.17 -4.02
N LEU A 57 5.52 -20.97 -2.86
CA LEU A 57 6.48 -19.87 -2.67
C LEU A 57 7.73 -19.99 -3.56
N GLY A 58 8.13 -21.20 -3.94
CA GLY A 58 9.21 -21.43 -4.90
C GLY A 58 9.00 -20.72 -6.25
N ARG A 59 7.74 -20.52 -6.65
CA ARG A 59 7.33 -19.77 -7.86
C ARG A 59 6.98 -18.29 -7.58
N GLY A 60 7.30 -17.80 -6.39
CA GLY A 60 7.22 -16.41 -5.96
C GLY A 60 8.58 -15.71 -5.82
N LYS A 61 9.71 -16.44 -5.95
CA LYS A 61 11.08 -15.90 -5.85
C LYS A 61 11.31 -14.66 -6.73
N ASP A 62 10.81 -14.69 -7.97
CA ASP A 62 10.93 -13.58 -8.92
C ASP A 62 10.34 -12.25 -8.40
N PHE A 63 9.50 -12.27 -7.38
CA PHE A 63 8.90 -11.07 -6.79
C PHE A 63 9.57 -10.64 -5.47
N HIS A 64 10.50 -11.42 -4.90
CA HIS A 64 11.04 -11.18 -3.56
C HIS A 64 11.79 -9.84 -3.42
N PRO A 65 11.44 -8.95 -2.44
CA PRO A 65 10.62 -9.19 -1.25
C PRO A 65 9.19 -8.60 -1.33
N ASP A 66 8.66 -8.37 -2.54
CA ASP A 66 7.31 -7.84 -2.71
C ASP A 66 6.24 -8.90 -2.34
N PRO A 67 5.13 -8.52 -1.67
CA PRO A 67 4.02 -9.43 -1.36
C PRO A 67 3.40 -10.13 -2.57
N ALA A 68 3.65 -9.69 -3.81
CA ALA A 68 3.28 -10.42 -5.01
C ALA A 68 3.81 -11.87 -5.06
N ALA A 69 4.92 -12.15 -4.36
CA ALA A 69 5.44 -13.51 -4.16
C ALA A 69 4.43 -14.48 -3.53
N LEU A 70 3.49 -13.95 -2.73
CA LEU A 70 2.56 -14.73 -1.90
C LEU A 70 1.26 -15.11 -2.62
N TRP A 71 0.95 -14.54 -3.79
CA TRP A 71 -0.33 -14.77 -4.48
C TRP A 71 -0.60 -16.25 -4.81
N LYS A 72 0.43 -17.00 -5.24
CA LYS A 72 0.31 -18.44 -5.50
C LYS A 72 0.14 -19.27 -4.23
N LEU A 73 0.72 -18.82 -3.11
CA LEU A 73 0.46 -19.44 -1.80
C LEU A 73 -0.97 -19.15 -1.34
N ALA A 74 -1.48 -17.93 -1.55
CA ALA A 74 -2.84 -17.57 -1.17
C ALA A 74 -3.91 -18.41 -1.90
N ALA A 75 -3.76 -18.58 -3.23
CA ALA A 75 -4.63 -19.46 -4.01
C ALA A 75 -4.53 -20.93 -3.55
N TYR A 76 -3.30 -21.43 -3.32
CA TYR A 76 -3.08 -22.78 -2.80
C TYR A 76 -3.77 -23.02 -1.45
N LEU A 77 -3.60 -22.10 -0.48
CA LEU A 77 -4.21 -22.22 0.85
C LEU A 77 -5.73 -22.04 0.81
N HIS A 78 -6.26 -21.22 -0.11
CA HIS A 78 -7.71 -21.15 -0.32
C HIS A 78 -8.32 -22.52 -0.69
N GLU A 79 -7.63 -23.29 -1.53
CA GLU A 79 -8.09 -24.60 -2.04
C GLU A 79 -7.81 -25.76 -1.06
N ASN A 80 -6.73 -25.70 -0.27
CA ASN A 80 -6.18 -26.86 0.44
C ASN A 80 -6.24 -26.77 1.98
N LEU A 81 -6.74 -25.66 2.56
CA LEU A 81 -6.99 -25.56 3.99
C LEU A 81 -8.40 -25.99 4.38
N THR A 82 -8.53 -26.63 5.54
CA THR A 82 -9.84 -26.88 6.16
C THR A 82 -10.51 -25.56 6.58
N LEU A 83 -11.83 -25.59 6.85
CA LEU A 83 -12.54 -24.41 7.36
C LEU A 83 -11.94 -23.90 8.68
N GLU A 84 -11.50 -24.81 9.55
CA GLU A 84 -10.84 -24.48 10.81
C GLU A 84 -9.48 -23.79 10.59
N GLN A 85 -8.64 -24.35 9.72
CA GLN A 85 -7.37 -23.73 9.31
C GLN A 85 -7.59 -22.37 8.63
N LYS A 86 -8.63 -22.20 7.79
CA LYS A 86 -8.99 -20.89 7.20
C LYS A 86 -9.36 -19.88 8.30
N LEU A 87 -10.16 -20.27 9.29
CA LEU A 87 -10.57 -19.39 10.39
C LEU A 87 -9.38 -18.97 11.27
N LEU A 88 -8.46 -19.89 11.56
CA LEU A 88 -7.21 -19.60 12.28
C LEU A 88 -6.28 -18.65 11.50
N LEU A 89 -6.10 -18.89 10.19
CA LEU A 89 -5.24 -18.05 9.34
C LEU A 89 -5.75 -16.61 9.22
N LEU A 90 -7.08 -16.45 9.11
CA LEU A 90 -7.76 -15.16 8.96
C LEU A 90 -7.98 -14.41 10.28
N ALA A 91 -7.82 -15.07 11.43
CA ALA A 91 -7.87 -14.41 12.73
C ALA A 91 -6.84 -13.26 12.82
N PRO A 92 -7.19 -12.11 13.43
CA PRO A 92 -6.22 -11.06 13.71
C PRO A 92 -5.11 -11.60 14.63
N PRO A 93 -3.83 -11.32 14.35
CA PRO A 93 -2.75 -11.62 15.29
C PRO A 93 -2.99 -10.94 16.63
N SER A 94 -2.73 -11.63 17.74
CA SER A 94 -2.88 -11.08 19.10
C SER A 94 -1.87 -9.97 19.42
N ASP A 95 -0.86 -9.79 18.56
CA ASP A 95 0.17 -8.74 18.61
C ASP A 95 -0.04 -7.62 17.57
N PHE A 96 -1.23 -7.51 16.96
CA PHE A 96 -1.48 -6.55 15.89
C PHE A 96 -1.59 -5.10 16.39
N ASP A 97 -0.49 -4.36 16.29
CA ASP A 97 -0.42 -2.92 16.58
C ASP A 97 -1.18 -2.08 15.54
N LEU A 98 -2.22 -1.36 15.97
CA LEU A 98 -3.03 -0.49 15.11
C LEU A 98 -2.25 0.69 14.53
N THR A 99 -1.12 1.12 15.13
CA THR A 99 -0.28 2.18 14.58
C THR A 99 0.35 1.78 13.24
N ILE A 100 0.58 0.47 13.02
CA ILE A 100 1.05 -0.07 11.73
C ILE A 100 0.09 0.29 10.60
N LEU A 101 -1.22 0.41 10.86
CA LEU A 101 -2.21 0.82 9.84
C LEU A 101 -2.06 2.29 9.44
N SER A 102 -1.65 3.15 10.38
CA SER A 102 -1.31 4.54 10.07
C SER A 102 -0.03 4.65 9.23
N GLU A 103 0.92 3.72 9.42
CA GLU A 103 2.11 3.61 8.59
C GLU A 103 1.88 2.91 7.23
N GLU A 104 0.93 1.98 7.13
CA GLU A 104 0.60 1.25 5.90
C GLU A 104 -0.08 2.13 4.86
N ASN A 105 -1.07 2.91 5.30
CA ASN A 105 -1.87 3.79 4.43
C ASN A 105 -1.04 4.92 3.80
N ASP A 106 0.04 5.35 4.46
CA ASP A 106 0.96 6.31 3.84
C ASP A 106 1.98 5.63 2.92
N TYR A 107 1.49 5.08 1.80
CA TYR A 107 2.32 4.47 0.76
C TYR A 107 3.37 5.44 0.18
N HIS A 108 3.24 6.75 0.43
CA HIS A 108 4.22 7.76 0.04
C HIS A 108 5.27 8.07 1.11
N PHE A 109 4.98 7.95 2.42
CA PHE A 109 5.90 8.28 3.52
C PHE A 109 6.25 7.16 4.53
N LYS A 110 5.68 5.94 4.43
CA LYS A 110 5.87 4.74 5.30
C LYS A 110 6.99 4.79 6.36
N ARG A 111 6.59 4.58 7.63
CA ARG A 111 7.31 4.65 8.93
C ARG A 111 7.34 6.01 9.62
N LEU A 112 7.11 6.03 10.93
CA LEU A 112 7.32 7.14 11.87
C LEU A 112 8.72 7.77 11.73
N GLU A 113 9.76 6.94 11.63
CA GLU A 113 11.14 7.38 11.39
C GLU A 113 11.26 8.19 10.08
N ARG A 114 10.48 7.83 9.05
CA ARG A 114 10.47 8.52 7.76
C ARG A 114 9.53 9.72 7.75
N PHE A 115 8.45 9.70 8.52
CA PHE A 115 7.64 10.89 8.79
C PHE A 115 8.48 11.98 9.46
N GLN A 116 9.25 11.64 10.50
CA GLN A 116 10.19 12.55 11.17
C GLN A 116 11.26 13.10 10.21
N ARG A 117 11.85 12.25 9.36
CA ARG A 117 12.81 12.69 8.32
C ARG A 117 12.16 13.59 7.28
N MET A 118 10.89 13.39 6.95
CA MET A 118 10.14 14.21 6.00
C MET A 118 9.73 15.55 6.60
N ASP A 119 9.30 15.58 7.87
CA ASP A 119 9.03 16.80 8.63
C ASP A 119 10.29 17.69 8.73
N LEU A 120 11.43 17.12 9.16
CA LEU A 120 12.72 17.82 9.18
C LEU A 120 13.13 18.36 7.80
N TYR A 121 12.87 17.60 6.73
CA TYR A 121 13.19 18.02 5.36
C TYR A 121 12.23 19.12 4.85
N LEU A 122 10.92 19.01 5.11
CA LEU A 122 9.94 20.04 4.81
C LEU A 122 10.30 21.35 5.52
N ARG A 123 10.54 21.31 6.84
CA ARG A 123 10.98 22.48 7.62
C ARG A 123 12.27 23.11 7.07
N SER A 124 13.15 22.35 6.42
CA SER A 124 14.37 22.87 5.82
C SER A 124 14.18 23.63 4.49
N ILE A 125 13.00 23.55 3.87
CA ILE A 125 12.69 24.25 2.61
C ILE A 125 11.58 25.31 2.73
N LEU A 126 10.84 25.35 3.85
CA LEU A 126 9.82 26.37 4.13
C LEU A 126 10.44 27.70 4.59
N ASN A 127 9.71 28.80 4.40
CA ASN A 127 9.99 30.10 5.03
C ASN A 127 9.23 30.27 6.36
N ASP A 128 9.51 31.35 7.10
CA ASP A 128 8.94 31.60 8.44
C ASP A 128 7.40 31.59 8.46
N ASP A 129 6.74 32.29 7.53
CA ASP A 129 5.27 32.33 7.41
C ASP A 129 4.69 30.93 7.11
N GLN A 130 5.38 30.17 6.24
CA GLN A 130 5.00 28.81 5.89
C GLN A 130 5.23 27.82 7.05
N LEU A 131 6.21 28.05 7.92
CA LEU A 131 6.49 27.20 9.08
C LEU A 131 5.37 27.30 10.12
N GLU A 132 4.87 28.50 10.41
CA GLU A 132 3.72 28.69 11.31
C GLU A 132 2.46 27.98 10.76
N ALA A 133 2.18 28.13 9.47
CA ALA A 133 1.08 27.43 8.81
C ALA A 133 1.27 25.91 8.81
N TYR A 134 2.49 25.41 8.57
CA TYR A 134 2.81 23.98 8.60
C TYR A 134 2.60 23.36 9.98
N ASP A 135 3.00 24.04 11.05
CA ASP A 135 2.80 23.55 12.41
C ASP A 135 1.31 23.49 12.79
N ALA A 136 0.49 24.45 12.35
CA ALA A 136 -0.96 24.38 12.50
C ALA A 136 -1.58 23.17 11.75
N LEU A 137 -1.12 22.88 10.53
CA LEU A 137 -1.57 21.71 9.75
C LEU A 137 -1.15 20.38 10.39
N ILE A 138 0.05 20.31 10.95
CA ILE A 138 0.56 19.14 11.68
C ILE A 138 -0.26 18.90 12.95
N GLU A 139 -0.57 19.95 13.71
CA GLU A 139 -1.32 19.85 14.97
C GLU A 139 -2.81 19.47 14.75
N TYR A 140 -3.47 20.05 13.72
CA TYR A 140 -4.83 19.61 13.34
C TYR A 140 -4.81 18.14 12.92
N LYS A 141 -3.86 17.71 12.08
CA LYS A 141 -3.73 16.31 11.66
C LYS A 141 -3.51 15.37 12.85
N ARG A 142 -2.62 15.73 13.77
CA ARG A 142 -2.34 14.96 14.99
C ARG A 142 -3.62 14.76 15.80
N THR A 143 -4.30 15.86 16.12
CA THR A 143 -5.55 15.87 16.90
C THR A 143 -6.67 15.06 16.22
N ALA A 144 -6.80 15.17 14.89
CA ALA A 144 -7.80 14.43 14.12
C ALA A 144 -7.51 12.91 14.10
N ILE A 145 -6.24 12.50 14.00
CA ILE A 145 -5.84 11.07 14.05
C ILE A 145 -6.03 10.50 15.47
N GLU A 146 -5.65 11.25 16.50
CA GLU A 146 -5.86 10.83 17.91
C GLU A 146 -7.35 10.62 18.21
N SER A 147 -8.22 11.51 17.75
CA SER A 147 -9.68 11.36 17.85
C SER A 147 -10.22 10.11 17.13
N LEU A 148 -9.64 9.70 15.99
CA LEU A 148 -10.01 8.46 15.32
C LEU A 148 -9.49 7.21 16.07
N ILE A 149 -8.29 7.29 16.64
CA ILE A 149 -7.70 6.22 17.46
C ILE A 149 -8.56 5.99 18.72
N ASP A 150 -9.00 7.04 19.40
CA ASP A 150 -9.93 6.93 20.52
C ASP A 150 -11.27 6.34 20.09
N GLN A 151 -11.81 6.70 18.91
CA GLN A 151 -13.07 6.14 18.43
C GLN A 151 -12.99 4.64 18.14
N ILE A 152 -11.92 4.14 17.51
CA ILE A 152 -11.76 2.70 17.27
C ILE A 152 -11.44 1.93 18.56
N ASN A 153 -10.62 2.49 19.47
CA ASN A 153 -10.28 1.88 20.76
C ASN A 153 -11.52 1.74 21.68
N ASN A 154 -12.45 2.70 21.64
CA ASN A 154 -13.71 2.62 22.37
C ASN A 154 -14.79 1.78 21.65
N GLY A 155 -14.52 1.24 20.45
CA GLY A 155 -15.48 0.47 19.66
C GLY A 155 -16.61 1.30 19.04
N ASN A 156 -16.45 2.62 18.95
CA ASN A 156 -17.46 3.52 18.36
C ASN A 156 -17.50 3.46 16.83
N ILE A 157 -16.39 3.06 16.20
CA ILE A 157 -16.26 2.90 14.74
C ILE A 157 -15.58 1.56 14.40
N GLU A 158 -15.95 0.99 13.27
CA GLU A 158 -15.30 -0.21 12.74
C GLU A 158 -13.94 0.09 12.09
N LEU A 159 -13.10 -0.93 12.01
CA LEU A 159 -11.77 -0.87 11.38
C LEU A 159 -11.78 -0.34 9.93
N ILE A 160 -12.85 -0.61 9.17
CA ILE A 160 -12.98 -0.12 7.79
C ILE A 160 -13.31 1.39 7.76
N VAL A 161 -14.16 1.87 8.67
CA VAL A 161 -14.51 3.29 8.82
C VAL A 161 -13.27 4.09 9.26
N PHE A 162 -12.52 3.59 10.24
CA PHE A 162 -11.24 4.18 10.67
C PHE A 162 -10.26 4.35 9.50
N ARG A 163 -10.14 3.34 8.62
CA ARG A 163 -9.26 3.41 7.44
C ARG A 163 -9.69 4.49 6.46
N PHE A 164 -11.00 4.64 6.19
CA PHE A 164 -11.51 5.65 5.28
C PHE A 164 -11.35 7.07 5.84
N GLU A 165 -11.73 7.29 7.11
CA GLU A 165 -11.56 8.58 7.80
C GLU A 165 -10.10 9.02 7.88
N LEU A 166 -9.19 8.09 8.17
CA LEU A 166 -7.75 8.34 8.15
C LEU A 166 -7.26 8.76 6.76
N MET A 167 -7.74 8.10 5.69
CA MET A 167 -7.43 8.54 4.32
C MET A 167 -8.02 9.92 4.01
N GLY A 168 -9.22 10.25 4.52
CA GLY A 168 -9.80 11.60 4.44
C GLY A 168 -8.89 12.68 5.03
N ILE A 169 -8.34 12.45 6.22
CA ILE A 169 -7.32 13.34 6.84
C ILE A 169 -6.07 13.43 5.97
N MET A 170 -5.60 12.31 5.42
CA MET A 170 -4.34 12.27 4.66
C MET A 170 -4.44 12.89 3.27
N GLU A 171 -5.58 12.80 2.56
CA GLU A 171 -5.78 13.59 1.33
C GLU A 171 -5.92 15.08 1.62
N TRP A 172 -6.67 15.47 2.67
CA TRP A 172 -6.75 16.88 3.09
C TRP A 172 -5.36 17.46 3.37
N PHE A 173 -4.55 16.78 4.18
CA PHE A 173 -3.19 17.23 4.47
C PHE A 173 -2.31 17.34 3.21
N ARG A 174 -2.51 16.48 2.19
CA ARG A 174 -1.78 16.59 0.91
C ARG A 174 -2.20 17.82 0.11
N VAL A 175 -3.49 18.18 0.12
CA VAL A 175 -3.99 19.38 -0.59
C VAL A 175 -3.56 20.66 0.12
N GLU A 176 -3.58 20.69 1.45
CA GLU A 176 -3.02 21.82 2.23
C GLU A 176 -1.53 22.00 1.96
N MET A 177 -0.75 20.91 1.89
CA MET A 177 0.66 21.00 1.46
C MET A 177 0.81 21.48 0.00
N GLU A 178 -0.15 21.19 -0.89
CA GLU A 178 -0.13 21.68 -2.28
C GLU A 178 -0.47 23.18 -2.38
N ILE A 179 -1.29 23.69 -1.47
CA ILE A 179 -1.60 25.13 -1.30
C ILE A 179 -0.43 25.87 -0.64
N LEU A 180 0.15 25.29 0.40
CA LEU A 180 1.23 25.89 1.22
C LEU A 180 2.53 26.06 0.43
N LEU A 181 2.91 25.07 -0.40
CA LEU A 181 4.20 25.03 -1.07
C LEU A 181 4.21 25.85 -2.37
N THR A 182 5.34 26.51 -2.65
CA THR A 182 5.61 27.09 -3.97
C THR A 182 5.92 25.98 -4.98
N ASP A 183 5.79 26.28 -6.28
CA ASP A 183 6.07 25.28 -7.33
C ASP A 183 7.56 24.88 -7.38
N ASP A 184 8.47 25.77 -7.00
CA ASP A 184 9.90 25.45 -6.81
C ASP A 184 10.10 24.47 -5.63
N GLN A 185 9.41 24.69 -4.50
CA GLN A 185 9.43 23.76 -3.37
C GLN A 185 8.83 22.41 -3.76
N LYS A 186 7.72 22.37 -4.50
CA LYS A 186 7.13 21.13 -5.04
C LYS A 186 8.11 20.38 -5.94
N ALA A 187 8.81 21.08 -6.84
CA ALA A 187 9.84 20.47 -7.69
C ALA A 187 11.00 19.88 -6.87
N ILE A 188 11.49 20.61 -5.86
CA ILE A 188 12.52 20.16 -4.91
C ILE A 188 12.07 18.92 -4.11
N LEU A 189 10.80 18.82 -3.73
CA LEU A 189 10.24 17.61 -3.12
C LEU A 189 10.19 16.44 -4.11
N LEU A 190 9.78 16.65 -5.35
CA LEU A 190 9.68 15.60 -6.37
C LEU A 190 11.05 14.99 -6.72
N GLU A 191 12.08 15.83 -6.92
CA GLU A 191 13.44 15.37 -7.25
C GLU A 191 14.07 14.57 -6.09
N ASN A 192 14.03 15.11 -4.86
CA ASN A 192 14.59 14.42 -3.71
C ASN A 192 13.76 13.21 -3.26
N ARG A 193 12.44 13.18 -3.48
CA ARG A 193 11.62 11.96 -3.33
C ARG A 193 12.18 10.85 -4.20
N ASP A 194 12.44 11.13 -5.48
CA ASP A 194 12.87 10.10 -6.41
C ASP A 194 14.32 9.65 -6.15
N ASP A 195 15.19 10.51 -5.62
CA ASP A 195 16.53 10.09 -5.20
C ASP A 195 16.54 9.34 -3.86
N GLU A 196 15.74 9.75 -2.86
CA GLU A 196 15.54 8.99 -1.61
C GLU A 196 14.90 7.62 -1.87
N ASP A 197 13.87 7.55 -2.72
CA ASP A 197 13.23 6.30 -3.13
C ASP A 197 14.23 5.40 -3.87
N ARG A 198 15.05 5.96 -4.78
CA ARG A 198 16.19 5.24 -5.37
C ARG A 198 17.25 4.84 -4.33
N ARG A 199 17.58 5.66 -3.33
CA ARG A 199 18.57 5.34 -2.26
C ARG A 199 18.05 4.22 -1.35
N TRP A 200 16.77 4.27 -0.98
CA TRP A 200 16.07 3.24 -0.21
C TRP A 200 15.98 1.93 -0.99
N ARG A 201 15.54 1.94 -2.26
CA ARG A 201 15.58 0.74 -3.13
C ARG A 201 17.00 0.16 -3.24
N ARG A 202 18.03 0.99 -3.40
CA ARG A 202 19.45 0.54 -3.38
C ARG A 202 19.85 -0.16 -2.07
N GLY A 203 19.22 0.15 -0.94
CA GLY A 203 19.39 -0.55 0.35
C GLY A 203 18.49 -1.78 0.56
N ARG A 204 17.40 -1.91 -0.23
CA ARG A 204 16.52 -3.08 -0.29
C ARG A 204 17.08 -4.07 -1.32
N ARG A 205 17.86 -5.08 -0.89
CA ARG A 205 18.28 -6.20 -1.75
C ARG A 205 17.09 -7.12 -2.10
N GLY A 206 16.22 -6.63 -2.99
CA GLY A 206 15.34 -7.49 -3.78
C GLY A 206 16.14 -8.11 -4.90
N TRP A 207 16.17 -9.44 -4.92
CA TRP A 207 16.84 -10.23 -5.94
C TRP A 207 15.87 -10.63 -7.05
N GLY A 208 14.58 -10.76 -6.70
CA GLY A 208 13.53 -11.18 -7.62
C GLY A 208 13.44 -10.28 -8.87
N ARG A 209 13.51 -10.92 -10.04
CA ARG A 209 13.48 -10.32 -11.38
C ARG A 209 12.35 -9.29 -11.61
N PHE A 210 11.19 -9.51 -11.00
CA PHE A 210 9.96 -8.72 -11.11
C PHE A 210 9.61 -7.96 -9.82
N ALA A 211 10.47 -7.97 -8.79
CA ALA A 211 10.26 -7.33 -7.49
C ALA A 211 10.15 -5.77 -7.52
N SER A 212 10.08 -5.17 -8.71
CA SER A 212 9.81 -3.76 -8.95
C SER A 212 9.15 -3.52 -10.33
N ASP A 213 8.53 -4.55 -10.93
CA ASP A 213 7.79 -4.47 -12.19
C ASP A 213 6.28 -4.40 -11.88
N PRO A 214 5.61 -3.23 -12.03
CA PRO A 214 4.21 -3.09 -11.64
C PRO A 214 3.24 -3.98 -12.42
N GLU A 215 3.57 -4.29 -13.68
CA GLU A 215 2.65 -5.04 -14.55
C GLU A 215 2.77 -6.55 -14.29
N GLU A 216 3.98 -7.09 -14.09
CA GLU A 216 4.13 -8.47 -13.62
C GLU A 216 3.61 -8.64 -12.17
N ILE A 217 3.69 -7.61 -11.31
CA ILE A 217 3.08 -7.61 -9.97
C ILE A 217 1.53 -7.68 -10.04
N LYS A 218 0.87 -6.82 -10.85
CA LYS A 218 -0.59 -6.90 -11.10
C LYS A 218 -0.97 -8.28 -11.66
N LYS A 219 -0.22 -8.75 -12.66
CA LYS A 219 -0.44 -10.02 -13.34
C LYS A 219 -0.24 -11.23 -12.42
N ALA A 220 0.64 -11.16 -11.41
CA ALA A 220 0.73 -12.18 -10.37
C ALA A 220 -0.57 -12.30 -9.57
N MET A 221 -1.21 -11.18 -9.22
CA MET A 221 -2.54 -11.16 -8.61
C MET A 221 -3.61 -11.69 -9.57
N TYR A 222 -3.71 -11.15 -10.79
CA TYR A 222 -4.73 -11.54 -11.77
C TYR A 222 -4.71 -13.05 -12.08
N ASN A 223 -3.51 -13.64 -12.23
CA ASN A 223 -3.34 -15.07 -12.44
C ASN A 223 -3.78 -15.93 -11.24
N ALA A 224 -3.51 -15.48 -10.00
CA ALA A 224 -3.88 -16.23 -8.79
C ALA A 224 -5.37 -16.09 -8.44
N LEU A 225 -6.00 -14.99 -8.86
CA LEU A 225 -7.44 -14.75 -8.71
C LEU A 225 -8.26 -15.32 -9.89
N GLY A 226 -7.64 -15.82 -10.95
CA GLY A 226 -8.34 -16.28 -12.15
C GLY A 226 -9.20 -15.17 -12.80
N MET A 227 -8.72 -13.93 -12.77
CA MET A 227 -9.46 -12.76 -13.25
C MET A 227 -9.80 -12.85 -14.74
N THR A 228 -11.01 -12.46 -15.12
CA THR A 228 -11.38 -12.30 -16.54
C THR A 228 -10.96 -10.93 -17.08
N ASP A 229 -10.80 -10.83 -18.40
CA ASP A 229 -10.50 -9.56 -19.08
C ASP A 229 -11.57 -8.48 -18.79
N ASP A 230 -12.84 -8.88 -18.66
CA ASP A 230 -13.95 -8.00 -18.26
C ASP A 230 -13.77 -7.47 -16.82
N GLN A 231 -13.38 -8.33 -15.87
CA GLN A 231 -13.10 -7.92 -14.48
C GLN A 231 -11.90 -6.97 -14.41
N ILE A 232 -10.83 -7.25 -15.17
CA ILE A 232 -9.64 -6.39 -15.25
C ILE A 232 -10.02 -5.02 -15.81
N THR A 233 -10.68 -4.97 -16.96
CA THR A 233 -11.15 -3.75 -17.61
C THR A 233 -12.08 -2.94 -16.69
N THR A 234 -12.94 -3.63 -15.94
CA THR A 234 -13.85 -2.97 -14.98
C THR A 234 -13.09 -2.35 -13.80
N LEU A 235 -12.09 -3.03 -13.23
CA LEU A 235 -11.25 -2.46 -12.17
C LEU A 235 -10.40 -1.27 -12.65
N GLU A 236 -9.92 -1.32 -13.89
CA GLU A 236 -9.15 -0.21 -14.50
C GLU A 236 -10.03 1.02 -14.71
N ASN A 237 -11.25 0.86 -15.24
CA ASN A 237 -12.22 1.95 -15.34
C ASN A 237 -12.59 2.54 -13.96
N ILE A 238 -12.88 1.70 -12.95
CA ILE A 238 -13.16 2.18 -11.58
C ILE A 238 -11.95 2.96 -11.00
N HIS A 239 -10.72 2.58 -11.34
CA HIS A 239 -9.51 3.26 -10.90
C HIS A 239 -9.32 4.64 -11.54
N GLU A 240 -9.59 4.80 -12.84
CA GLU A 240 -9.53 6.11 -13.51
C GLU A 240 -10.68 7.04 -13.11
N ASP A 241 -11.89 6.50 -12.88
CA ASP A 241 -13.00 7.24 -12.28
C ASP A 241 -12.60 7.80 -10.90
N PHE A 242 -12.09 6.94 -10.00
CA PHE A 242 -11.68 7.34 -8.64
C PHE A 242 -10.58 8.42 -8.63
N LYS A 243 -9.63 8.38 -9.57
CA LYS A 243 -8.66 9.48 -9.76
C LYS A 243 -9.35 10.77 -10.18
N THR A 244 -10.32 10.67 -11.09
CA THR A 244 -11.06 11.82 -11.62
C THR A 244 -11.90 12.47 -10.53
N ASP A 245 -12.64 11.67 -9.76
CA ASP A 245 -13.45 12.12 -8.62
C ASP A 245 -12.60 12.86 -7.58
N LEU A 246 -11.47 12.27 -7.14
CA LEU A 246 -10.56 12.89 -6.18
C LEU A 246 -9.85 14.14 -6.75
N LYS A 247 -9.59 14.19 -8.05
CA LYS A 247 -8.98 15.35 -8.71
C LYS A 247 -9.97 16.52 -8.78
N THR A 248 -11.21 16.27 -9.21
CA THR A 248 -12.26 17.30 -9.27
C THR A 248 -12.55 17.84 -7.87
N LEU A 249 -12.72 16.97 -6.87
CA LEU A 249 -12.95 17.40 -5.48
C LEU A 249 -11.78 18.24 -4.92
N ARG A 250 -10.53 17.94 -5.31
CA ARG A 250 -9.35 18.75 -4.97
C ARG A 250 -9.39 20.13 -5.64
N GLU A 251 -9.70 20.18 -6.94
CA GLU A 251 -9.76 21.45 -7.68
C GLU A 251 -10.88 22.34 -7.11
N GLU A 252 -12.05 21.78 -6.81
CA GLU A 252 -13.16 22.48 -6.16
C GLU A 252 -12.81 22.98 -4.73
N TYR A 253 -12.00 22.23 -3.97
CA TYR A 253 -11.49 22.66 -2.66
C TYR A 253 -10.52 23.85 -2.76
N ILE A 254 -9.56 23.79 -3.69
CA ILE A 254 -8.56 24.85 -3.91
C ILE A 254 -9.25 26.14 -4.38
N ASP A 255 -10.31 26.04 -5.18
CA ASP A 255 -11.17 27.17 -5.57
C ASP A 255 -12.08 27.69 -4.43
N GLY A 256 -12.03 27.08 -3.23
CA GLY A 256 -12.74 27.53 -2.02
C GLY A 256 -14.19 27.07 -1.92
N SER A 257 -14.62 26.05 -2.68
CA SER A 257 -16.02 25.58 -2.72
C SER A 257 -16.45 24.80 -1.48
N TYR A 258 -15.50 24.37 -0.64
CA TYR A 258 -15.70 23.48 0.49
C TYR A 258 -14.93 23.94 1.73
N THR A 259 -15.46 23.63 2.93
CA THR A 259 -14.68 23.69 4.17
C THR A 259 -13.88 22.40 4.37
N VAL A 260 -12.86 22.44 5.23
CA VAL A 260 -12.02 21.28 5.61
C VAL A 260 -12.85 20.02 5.89
N ASP A 261 -13.86 20.14 6.75
CA ASP A 261 -14.64 18.98 7.20
C ASP A 261 -15.54 18.43 6.08
N VAL A 262 -16.13 19.30 5.24
CA VAL A 262 -16.94 18.86 4.09
C VAL A 262 -16.07 18.19 3.02
N TYR A 263 -14.87 18.72 2.76
CA TYR A 263 -13.89 18.09 1.87
C TYR A 263 -13.49 16.71 2.38
N ARG A 264 -13.14 16.60 3.67
CA ARG A 264 -12.78 15.31 4.29
C ARG A 264 -13.92 14.29 4.17
N SER A 265 -15.16 14.68 4.48
CA SER A 265 -16.34 13.80 4.33
C SER A 265 -16.60 13.40 2.86
N ALA A 266 -16.35 14.29 1.90
CA ALA A 266 -16.46 13.99 0.48
C ALA A 266 -15.36 13.01 0.02
N VAL A 267 -14.12 13.17 0.48
CA VAL A 267 -13.04 12.18 0.24
C VAL A 267 -13.41 10.82 0.81
N VAL A 268 -13.91 10.75 2.05
CA VAL A 268 -14.38 9.50 2.68
C VAL A 268 -15.47 8.84 1.83
N THR A 269 -16.42 9.61 1.32
CA THR A 269 -17.51 9.14 0.45
C THR A 269 -17.00 8.58 -0.89
N ILE A 270 -16.01 9.24 -1.52
CA ILE A 270 -15.39 8.76 -2.76
C ILE A 270 -14.60 7.47 -2.50
N ILE A 271 -13.90 7.37 -1.37
CA ILE A 271 -13.12 6.19 -0.99
C ILE A 271 -14.01 4.98 -0.67
N SER A 272 -15.09 5.16 0.10
CA SER A 272 -16.03 4.06 0.39
C SER A 272 -16.78 3.63 -0.87
N GLY A 273 -17.25 4.59 -1.69
CA GLY A 273 -17.87 4.29 -2.98
C GLY A 273 -16.93 3.52 -3.93
N ASN A 274 -15.66 3.91 -4.03
CA ASN A 274 -14.64 3.17 -4.80
C ASN A 274 -14.36 1.77 -4.21
N HIS A 275 -14.25 1.65 -2.89
CA HIS A 275 -14.10 0.36 -2.21
C HIS A 275 -15.23 -0.59 -2.61
N ASP A 276 -16.48 -0.17 -2.45
CA ASP A 276 -17.66 -1.01 -2.68
C ASP A 276 -17.84 -1.33 -4.17
N ARG A 277 -17.54 -0.38 -5.07
CA ARG A 277 -17.49 -0.62 -6.52
C ARG A 277 -16.47 -1.71 -6.85
N ARG A 278 -15.23 -1.62 -6.36
CA ARG A 278 -14.19 -2.64 -6.62
C ARG A 278 -14.53 -3.99 -5.99
N GLU A 279 -15.05 -3.97 -4.77
CA GLU A 279 -15.46 -5.15 -4.01
C GLU A 279 -16.65 -5.88 -4.66
N SER A 280 -17.46 -5.19 -5.47
CA SER A 280 -18.51 -5.82 -6.29
C SER A 280 -17.99 -6.58 -7.52
N VAL A 281 -16.76 -6.31 -7.99
CA VAL A 281 -16.17 -6.99 -9.16
C VAL A 281 -15.69 -8.40 -8.83
N PHE A 282 -15.25 -8.64 -7.60
CA PHE A 282 -14.66 -9.92 -7.19
C PHE A 282 -15.73 -10.96 -6.81
N THR A 283 -15.51 -12.22 -7.22
CA THR A 283 -16.29 -13.36 -6.72
C THR A 283 -15.95 -13.68 -5.26
N GLN A 284 -16.81 -14.43 -4.56
CA GLN A 284 -16.54 -14.86 -3.18
C GLN A 284 -15.20 -15.60 -3.04
N THR A 285 -14.87 -16.48 -3.98
CA THR A 285 -13.58 -17.18 -4.07
C THR A 285 -12.40 -16.20 -4.20
N GLN A 286 -12.53 -15.18 -5.06
CA GLN A 286 -11.49 -14.16 -5.23
C GLN A 286 -11.29 -13.34 -3.95
N LYS A 287 -12.38 -13.00 -3.23
CA LYS A 287 -12.34 -12.28 -1.94
C LYS A 287 -11.62 -13.10 -0.86
N GLU A 288 -11.89 -14.40 -0.76
CA GLU A 288 -11.18 -15.28 0.18
C GLU A 288 -9.68 -15.39 -0.14
N ILE A 289 -9.29 -15.48 -1.42
CA ILE A 289 -7.88 -15.47 -1.82
C ILE A 289 -7.21 -14.12 -1.50
N ILE A 290 -7.93 -13.01 -1.64
CA ILE A 290 -7.46 -11.66 -1.26
C ILE A 290 -7.25 -11.56 0.26
N GLU A 291 -8.19 -12.05 1.09
CA GLU A 291 -8.02 -12.04 2.55
C GLU A 291 -6.91 -12.97 3.04
N ILE A 292 -6.78 -14.15 2.45
CA ILE A 292 -5.65 -15.05 2.71
C ILE A 292 -4.33 -14.37 2.30
N HIS A 293 -4.27 -13.66 1.16
CA HIS A 293 -3.09 -12.89 0.76
C HIS A 293 -2.77 -11.76 1.76
N ARG A 294 -3.78 -11.03 2.25
CA ARG A 294 -3.61 -10.01 3.31
C ARG A 294 -3.08 -10.63 4.61
N ALA A 295 -3.61 -11.80 5.01
CA ALA A 295 -3.18 -12.54 6.20
C ALA A 295 -1.75 -13.09 6.10
N LEU A 296 -1.35 -13.57 4.92
CA LEU A 296 0.03 -13.98 4.60
C LEU A 296 0.99 -12.79 4.57
N THR A 297 0.55 -11.65 4.01
CA THR A 297 1.37 -10.44 3.89
C THR A 297 1.75 -9.88 5.27
N ARG A 298 0.81 -9.83 6.21
CA ARG A 298 1.08 -9.39 7.61
C ARG A 298 2.17 -10.25 8.26
N ARG A 299 2.09 -11.57 8.12
CA ARG A 299 3.08 -12.55 8.62
C ARG A 299 4.44 -12.41 7.92
N PHE A 300 4.46 -12.37 6.59
CA PHE A 300 5.68 -12.20 5.80
C PHE A 300 6.43 -10.88 6.06
N MET A 301 5.72 -9.81 6.43
CA MET A 301 6.33 -8.55 6.85
C MET A 301 7.10 -8.67 8.17
N LYS A 302 6.73 -9.57 9.10
CA LYS A 302 7.50 -9.83 10.34
C LYS A 302 8.90 -10.39 10.03
N HIS A 303 8.99 -11.35 9.11
CA HIS A 303 10.23 -12.06 8.77
C HIS A 303 11.18 -11.29 7.86
N THR A 304 10.63 -10.47 6.98
CA THR A 304 11.43 -9.58 6.11
C THR A 304 11.92 -8.35 6.86
N ARG A 305 12.85 -7.58 6.24
CA ARG A 305 13.41 -6.31 6.77
C ARG A 305 12.38 -5.19 7.07
N TRP A 306 11.08 -5.47 6.90
CA TRP A 306 9.99 -4.57 7.22
C TRP A 306 9.62 -4.62 8.71
N GLY A 307 9.55 -5.80 9.32
CA GLY A 307 9.36 -5.96 10.77
C GLY A 307 10.65 -5.90 11.58
N ASN A 308 11.79 -6.28 11.00
CA ASN A 308 13.04 -6.43 11.75
C ASN A 308 14.03 -5.25 11.56
N ARG A 309 13.81 -4.19 12.35
CA ARG A 309 14.83 -3.24 12.83
C ARG A 309 14.42 -2.70 14.20
N GLY A 310 15.21 -2.98 15.22
CA GLY A 310 15.37 -2.09 16.38
C GLY A 310 16.42 -1.02 16.11
#